data_AF-A0A369RUH3-F1
#
_entry.id   AF-A0A369RUH3-F1
#
_cell.length_a   1.000
_cell.length_b   1.000
_cell.length_c   1.000
_cell.angle_alpha   90.00
_cell.angle_beta   90.00
_cell.angle_gamma   90.00
#
_symmetry.space_group_name_H-M   'P 1'
#
loop_
_entity.id
_entity.type
_entity.pdbx_description
1 polymer ?
#
loop_
_entity_poly.entity_id
_entity_poly.type
_entity_poly.pdbx_seq_one_letter_code
_entity_poly.pdbx_strand_id
1 'polypeptide(L)'
;MKKLLGLFFFIYLNFIQGNVGQTIAQTATGPVEGIQTEYNGTAVHVFRGIPYAEPPIGGRRFAQTTLMKTPWTNPLNATNFGPSCPQTIFVRNFSRLERDHPGAQQSEDCLFMNIYTPTTNTNAKLPVFLWIHEGGFYFGAGGFWEGNALAAIENVVVVTFNYRLGALGFLGAIDPKTRTTVVEPNLGFHDQRLAMQWVQDNIANFGGDKTKVTLAGDSAGSVSCNFQMLMPSNKGLFQSVILQSGTVTLPNGYYPDIDEATSIFTRLAYKTKCNHTSMEDSLNCLRGLPYATILLQQNWILYETTGAFKPTGNFGLIPGDPKELIDQGKILNVTTAFGSSKDDGTLYLMLQPGFDFKVTRQYFDGAVNFLFSNFAPKAKDAVVFQYTHWANMTSPTWNYKLAIEMYTDFLFLAPNIYCATQYARHGIPTYVFEFSQRTVKSGYFQPATGVTHSMEIPYVFGYPYSKPPYDRDEFTLDDRQVSLDMMTRFGNIMRSGDPNTPNLDGIAWPRFDGNSSQYYVFTASPAVRDHLRSNNMRFWNHLIPKLNATQPLSVATISTTSSPTTKLPLTTQLSPLLQELHTYRLALWITLGAACFLAILSLILGIMVAKIRNRPMKS
;
A
#
# COMPACT_ATOMS: atom_id res chain seq x y z
N MET A 1 -8.46 -47.55 -33.71
CA MET A 1 -8.87 -46.19 -33.25
C MET A 1 -9.09 -46.09 -31.73
N LYS A 2 -9.92 -46.91 -31.07
CA LYS A 2 -10.15 -46.80 -29.61
C LYS A 2 -8.90 -46.97 -28.72
N LYS A 3 -7.94 -47.82 -29.10
CA LYS A 3 -6.65 -47.96 -28.39
C LYS A 3 -5.67 -46.79 -28.62
N LEU A 4 -5.76 -46.11 -29.77
CA LEU A 4 -4.94 -44.92 -30.06
C LEU A 4 -5.48 -43.67 -29.35
N LEU A 5 -6.80 -43.52 -29.25
CA LEU A 5 -7.44 -42.44 -28.48
C LEU A 5 -7.17 -42.58 -26.98
N GLY A 6 -7.13 -43.81 -26.44
CA GLY A 6 -6.75 -44.04 -25.04
C GLY A 6 -5.30 -43.66 -24.74
N LEU A 7 -4.37 -43.94 -25.66
CA LEU A 7 -2.96 -43.58 -25.52
C LEU A 7 -2.74 -42.06 -25.64
N PHE A 8 -3.45 -41.40 -26.56
CA PHE A 8 -3.43 -39.93 -26.66
C PHE A 8 -4.04 -39.26 -25.41
N PHE A 9 -5.12 -39.80 -24.83
CA PHE A 9 -5.71 -39.25 -23.61
C PHE A 9 -4.81 -39.46 -22.38
N PHE A 10 -4.09 -40.58 -22.30
CA PHE A 10 -3.11 -40.85 -21.25
C PHE A 10 -1.84 -39.99 -21.38
N ILE A 11 -1.38 -39.74 -22.60
CA ILE A 11 -0.25 -38.82 -22.86
C ILE A 11 -0.68 -37.37 -22.63
N TYR A 12 -1.92 -36.99 -22.96
CA TYR A 12 -2.45 -35.63 -22.69
C TYR A 12 -2.63 -35.36 -21.19
N LEU A 13 -3.06 -36.36 -20.40
CA LEU A 13 -3.15 -36.25 -18.93
C LEU A 13 -1.77 -36.16 -18.27
N ASN A 14 -0.76 -36.89 -18.78
CA ASN A 14 0.61 -36.78 -18.30
C ASN A 14 1.36 -35.52 -18.82
N PHE A 15 0.90 -34.89 -19.91
CA PHE A 15 1.46 -33.61 -20.38
C PHE A 15 0.85 -32.38 -19.70
N ILE A 16 -0.35 -32.50 -19.10
CA ILE A 16 -1.00 -31.41 -18.35
C ILE A 16 -0.64 -31.44 -16.86
N GLN A 17 -0.21 -32.59 -16.34
CA GLN A 17 0.47 -32.67 -15.05
C GLN A 17 1.97 -32.58 -15.29
N GLY A 18 2.51 -31.37 -15.46
CA GLY A 18 3.91 -31.15 -15.12
C GLY A 18 4.13 -31.75 -13.73
N ASN A 19 5.21 -32.51 -13.53
CA ASN A 19 5.51 -33.18 -12.24
C ASN A 19 5.54 -32.14 -11.11
N VAL A 20 4.40 -31.86 -10.49
CA VAL A 20 4.31 -31.04 -9.29
C VAL A 20 4.78 -31.95 -8.17
N GLY A 21 6.08 -31.92 -7.90
CA GLY A 21 6.64 -32.62 -6.75
C GLY A 21 6.02 -32.08 -5.48
N GLN A 22 5.63 -32.94 -4.55
CA GLN A 22 5.27 -32.50 -3.20
C GLN A 22 6.55 -32.16 -2.43
N THR A 23 6.50 -31.13 -1.60
CA THR A 23 7.63 -30.74 -0.74
C THR A 23 7.14 -30.45 0.66
N ILE A 24 7.85 -30.92 1.68
CA ILE A 24 7.48 -30.72 3.09
C ILE A 24 8.60 -29.94 3.78
N ALA A 25 8.23 -28.94 4.57
CA ALA A 25 9.14 -28.20 5.44
C ALA A 25 8.62 -28.22 6.88
N GLN A 26 9.52 -28.25 7.85
CA GLN A 26 9.17 -28.20 9.26
C GLN A 26 9.08 -26.75 9.75
N THR A 27 8.11 -26.45 10.59
CA THR A 27 8.00 -25.18 11.31
C THR A 27 7.93 -25.46 12.81
N ALA A 28 8.09 -24.42 13.64
CA ALA A 28 7.95 -24.52 15.09
C ALA A 28 6.55 -25.00 15.53
N THR A 29 5.53 -24.77 14.70
CA THR A 29 4.14 -25.16 14.97
C THR A 29 3.72 -26.44 14.24
N GLY A 30 4.56 -27.01 13.38
CA GLY A 30 4.26 -28.27 12.68
C GLY A 30 4.71 -28.30 11.21
N PRO A 31 4.61 -29.45 10.53
CA PRO A 31 4.99 -29.58 9.14
C PRO A 31 4.04 -28.85 8.18
N VAL A 32 4.55 -28.28 7.10
CA VAL A 32 3.77 -27.68 6.01
C VAL A 32 4.10 -28.36 4.69
N GLU A 33 3.07 -28.65 3.89
CA GLU A 33 3.19 -29.29 2.57
C GLU A 33 2.96 -28.27 1.46
N GLY A 34 3.99 -28.00 0.67
CA GLY A 34 3.96 -27.12 -0.48
C GLY A 34 4.06 -27.88 -1.80
N ILE A 35 4.23 -27.13 -2.88
CA ILE A 35 4.46 -27.64 -4.22
C ILE A 35 5.88 -27.33 -4.70
N GLN A 36 6.45 -28.20 -5.50
CA GLN A 36 7.65 -27.94 -6.27
C GLN A 36 7.25 -27.58 -7.70
N THR A 37 7.76 -26.44 -8.14
CA THR A 37 7.65 -25.93 -9.50
C THR A 37 9.05 -25.86 -10.11
N GLU A 38 9.15 -25.65 -11.41
CA GLU A 38 10.44 -25.44 -12.08
C GLU A 38 10.41 -24.09 -12.80
N TYR A 39 11.53 -23.39 -12.73
CA TYR A 39 11.76 -22.12 -13.39
C TYR A 39 13.13 -22.11 -14.08
N ASN A 40 13.15 -22.12 -15.41
CA ASN A 40 14.39 -22.17 -16.21
C ASN A 40 15.38 -23.27 -15.78
N GLY A 41 14.89 -24.46 -15.44
CA GLY A 41 15.73 -25.57 -14.94
C GLY A 41 16.10 -25.49 -13.46
N THR A 42 15.70 -24.43 -12.75
CA THR A 42 15.84 -24.29 -11.29
C THR A 42 14.54 -24.73 -10.62
N ALA A 43 14.63 -25.71 -9.72
CA ALA A 43 13.49 -26.07 -8.86
C ALA A 43 13.15 -24.91 -7.92
N VAL A 44 11.86 -24.63 -7.74
CA VAL A 44 11.34 -23.68 -6.76
C VAL A 44 10.28 -24.36 -5.92
N HIS A 45 10.54 -24.45 -4.62
CA HIS A 45 9.62 -24.94 -3.60
C HIS A 45 8.75 -23.79 -3.13
N VAL A 46 7.43 -23.98 -3.21
CA VAL A 46 6.43 -22.94 -2.97
C VAL A 46 5.47 -23.40 -1.88
N PHE A 47 5.39 -22.60 -0.82
CA PHE A 47 4.48 -22.81 0.30
C PHE A 47 3.61 -21.56 0.43
N ARG A 48 2.29 -21.70 0.43
CA ARG A 48 1.33 -20.59 0.44
C ARG A 48 0.34 -20.79 1.57
N GLY A 49 -0.15 -19.71 2.15
CA GLY A 49 -1.18 -19.80 3.20
C GLY A 49 -0.67 -20.38 4.52
N ILE A 50 0.59 -20.16 4.90
CA ILE A 50 1.12 -20.59 6.20
C ILE A 50 0.64 -19.59 7.28
N PRO A 51 -0.11 -20.00 8.32
CA PRO A 51 -0.53 -19.11 9.38
C PRO A 51 0.66 -18.74 10.26
N TYR A 52 0.94 -17.45 10.39
CA TYR A 52 2.06 -16.97 11.21
C TYR A 52 1.62 -16.42 12.57
N ALA A 53 0.33 -16.10 12.70
CA ALA A 53 -0.27 -15.54 13.91
C ALA A 53 -1.63 -16.18 14.20
N GLU A 54 -2.06 -16.09 15.46
CA GLU A 54 -3.41 -16.49 15.85
C GLU A 54 -4.47 -15.62 15.15
N PRO A 55 -5.61 -16.19 14.72
CA PRO A 55 -6.57 -15.46 13.90
C PRO A 55 -7.25 -14.34 14.71
N PRO A 56 -7.27 -13.09 14.21
CA PRO A 56 -7.80 -11.91 14.92
C PRO A 56 -9.33 -11.78 14.80
N ILE A 57 -10.05 -12.89 15.02
CA ILE A 57 -11.50 -13.01 14.85
C ILE A 57 -12.27 -12.87 16.18
N GLY A 58 -13.56 -12.54 16.07
CA GLY A 58 -14.47 -12.46 17.23
C GLY A 58 -13.99 -11.45 18.28
N GLY A 59 -13.86 -11.88 19.53
CA GLY A 59 -13.36 -11.03 20.62
C GLY A 59 -11.93 -10.51 20.43
N ARG A 60 -11.14 -11.12 19.53
CA ARG A 60 -9.78 -10.66 19.17
C ARG A 60 -9.76 -9.60 18.06
N ARG A 61 -10.93 -9.26 17.48
CA ARG A 61 -11.01 -8.11 16.56
C ARG A 61 -10.62 -6.84 17.33
N PHE A 62 -9.79 -6.00 16.69
CA PHE A 62 -9.20 -4.79 17.27
C PHE A 62 -8.28 -5.05 18.49
N ALA A 63 -7.76 -6.27 18.65
CA ALA A 63 -6.76 -6.59 19.67
C ALA A 63 -5.42 -6.97 19.02
N GLN A 64 -4.33 -6.81 19.77
CA GLN A 64 -3.07 -7.44 19.41
C GLN A 64 -3.25 -8.97 19.41
N THR A 65 -2.64 -9.61 18.41
CA THR A 65 -2.59 -11.08 18.34
C THR A 65 -1.21 -11.59 18.76
N THR A 66 -0.98 -12.89 18.76
CA THR A 66 0.34 -13.48 19.02
C THR A 66 0.78 -14.36 17.86
N LEU A 67 2.04 -14.78 17.84
CA LEU A 67 2.49 -15.88 16.98
C LEU A 67 1.53 -17.07 17.11
N MET A 68 1.37 -17.81 16.02
CA MET A 68 0.60 -19.05 16.01
C MET A 68 1.17 -19.99 17.08
N LYS A 69 0.34 -20.43 18.03
CA LYS A 69 0.77 -21.30 19.13
C LYS A 69 0.22 -22.70 19.01
N THR A 70 -0.91 -22.86 18.34
CA THR A 70 -1.58 -24.15 18.19
C THR A 70 -0.76 -25.06 17.28
N PRO A 71 -0.12 -26.12 17.80
CA PRO A 71 0.69 -26.99 16.97
C PRO A 71 -0.18 -27.97 16.20
N TRP A 72 0.30 -28.42 15.04
CA TRP A 72 -0.28 -29.50 14.25
C TRP A 72 0.76 -30.58 13.96
N THR A 73 0.30 -31.84 13.89
CA THR A 73 1.16 -33.00 13.63
C THR A 73 1.10 -33.45 12.18
N ASN A 74 -0.09 -33.39 11.57
CA ASN A 74 -0.28 -33.68 10.15
C ASN A 74 0.17 -32.49 9.31
N PRO A 75 0.84 -32.70 8.16
CA PRO A 75 1.24 -31.61 7.27
C PRO A 75 0.05 -30.70 6.93
N LEU A 76 0.20 -29.41 7.24
CA LEU A 76 -0.76 -28.40 6.82
C LEU A 76 -0.61 -28.19 5.31
N ASN A 77 -1.72 -28.27 4.57
CA ASN A 77 -1.72 -28.02 3.14
C ASN A 77 -1.42 -26.53 2.85
N ALA A 78 -0.21 -26.26 2.39
CA ALA A 78 0.30 -24.96 2.01
C ALA A 78 0.49 -24.86 0.48
N THR A 79 -0.40 -25.47 -0.31
CA THR A 79 -0.35 -25.38 -1.78
C THR A 79 -1.15 -24.19 -2.33
N ASN A 80 -2.10 -23.67 -1.56
CA ASN A 80 -3.00 -22.57 -1.93
C ASN A 80 -2.77 -21.35 -1.04
N PHE A 81 -3.03 -20.16 -1.59
CA PHE A 81 -3.01 -18.93 -0.80
C PHE A 81 -4.08 -18.91 0.28
N GLY A 82 -3.74 -18.38 1.45
CA GLY A 82 -4.71 -17.97 2.45
C GLY A 82 -5.53 -16.77 1.98
N PRO A 83 -6.70 -16.51 2.58
CA PRO A 83 -7.53 -15.37 2.24
C PRO A 83 -6.84 -14.03 2.53
N SER A 84 -7.13 -13.03 1.72
CA SER A 84 -6.73 -11.64 1.95
C SER A 84 -7.44 -11.05 3.16
N CYS A 85 -6.84 -10.06 3.82
CA CYS A 85 -7.50 -9.35 4.90
C CYS A 85 -8.68 -8.51 4.37
N PRO A 86 -9.71 -8.23 5.18
CA PRO A 86 -10.90 -7.53 4.71
C PRO A 86 -10.55 -6.10 4.27
N GLN A 87 -10.96 -5.77 3.05
CA GLN A 87 -10.60 -4.53 2.36
C GLN A 87 -11.63 -4.18 1.30
N THR A 88 -11.69 -2.90 0.94
CA THR A 88 -12.55 -2.44 -0.14
C THR A 88 -11.75 -2.33 -1.42
N ILE A 89 -12.38 -2.68 -2.55
CA ILE A 89 -11.80 -2.49 -3.88
C ILE A 89 -11.74 -0.98 -4.11
N PHE A 90 -10.55 -0.40 -4.08
CA PHE A 90 -10.36 1.04 -3.97
C PHE A 90 -10.19 1.69 -5.34
N VAL A 91 -9.46 1.05 -6.27
CA VAL A 91 -9.07 1.72 -7.52
C VAL A 91 -9.64 1.00 -8.74
N ARG A 92 -10.52 1.68 -9.49
CA ARG A 92 -11.14 1.11 -10.71
C ARG A 92 -10.12 0.55 -11.71
N ASN A 93 -8.95 1.17 -11.85
CA ASN A 93 -7.91 0.76 -12.80
C ASN A 93 -7.03 -0.40 -12.28
N PHE A 94 -6.87 -0.54 -10.96
CA PHE A 94 -6.22 -1.71 -10.34
C PHE A 94 -7.19 -2.82 -9.96
N SER A 95 -8.50 -2.61 -10.18
CA SER A 95 -9.57 -3.45 -9.66
C SER A 95 -9.53 -4.92 -10.07
N ARG A 96 -8.70 -5.31 -11.05
CA ARG A 96 -8.44 -6.73 -11.35
C ARG A 96 -7.30 -7.32 -10.53
N LEU A 97 -6.22 -6.59 -10.26
CA LEU A 97 -5.21 -7.03 -9.28
C LEU A 97 -5.84 -7.18 -7.90
N GLU A 98 -6.81 -6.32 -7.55
CA GLU A 98 -7.52 -6.39 -6.27
C GLU A 98 -8.59 -7.51 -6.19
N ARG A 99 -9.16 -7.94 -7.33
CA ARG A 99 -10.28 -8.91 -7.37
C ARG A 99 -9.91 -10.31 -7.86
N ASP A 100 -8.99 -10.39 -8.79
CA ASP A 100 -8.73 -11.59 -9.59
C ASP A 100 -7.40 -12.26 -9.19
N HIS A 101 -6.71 -11.75 -8.15
CA HIS A 101 -5.46 -12.34 -7.66
C HIS A 101 -5.72 -13.64 -6.87
N PRO A 102 -4.72 -14.54 -6.80
CA PRO A 102 -4.79 -15.70 -5.93
C PRO A 102 -4.99 -15.31 -4.45
N GLY A 103 -5.97 -15.93 -3.78
CA GLY A 103 -6.30 -15.59 -2.40
C GLY A 103 -7.15 -14.31 -2.25
N ALA A 104 -7.79 -13.83 -3.32
CA ALA A 104 -8.68 -12.66 -3.29
C ALA A 104 -9.91 -12.81 -2.37
N GLN A 105 -10.27 -14.03 -1.97
CA GLN A 105 -11.27 -14.24 -0.94
C GLN A 105 -10.85 -13.50 0.33
N GLN A 106 -11.77 -12.72 0.90
CA GLN A 106 -11.51 -11.97 2.11
C GLN A 106 -12.03 -12.69 3.36
N SER A 107 -11.23 -12.65 4.43
CA SER A 107 -11.56 -13.18 5.75
C SER A 107 -10.83 -12.38 6.82
N GLU A 108 -11.36 -12.32 8.05
CA GLU A 108 -10.61 -11.77 9.19
C GLU A 108 -9.55 -12.74 9.72
N ASP A 109 -9.75 -14.03 9.52
CA ASP A 109 -8.66 -15.01 9.58
C ASP A 109 -7.85 -14.85 8.30
N CYS A 110 -6.87 -13.95 8.30
CA CYS A 110 -6.08 -13.58 7.12
C CYS A 110 -4.56 -13.49 7.35
N LEU A 111 -4.07 -13.76 8.56
CA LEU A 111 -2.66 -13.57 8.92
C LEU A 111 -1.80 -14.75 8.45
N PHE A 112 -1.66 -14.83 7.13
CA PHE A 112 -0.94 -15.86 6.40
C PHE A 112 0.28 -15.28 5.68
N MET A 113 1.27 -16.15 5.46
CA MET A 113 2.42 -15.87 4.63
C MET A 113 2.65 -16.94 3.57
N ASN A 114 3.47 -16.59 2.57
CA ASN A 114 3.87 -17.43 1.46
C ASN A 114 5.39 -17.38 1.32
N ILE A 115 5.99 -18.51 0.98
CA ILE A 115 7.43 -18.71 0.88
C ILE A 115 7.75 -19.34 -0.47
N TYR A 116 8.70 -18.75 -1.19
CA TYR A 116 9.25 -19.24 -2.44
C TYR A 116 10.75 -19.42 -2.22
N THR A 117 11.26 -20.63 -2.41
CA THR A 117 12.68 -20.94 -2.16
C THR A 117 13.23 -21.91 -3.20
N PRO A 118 14.46 -21.72 -3.71
CA PRO A 118 15.07 -22.65 -4.64
C PRO A 118 15.54 -23.95 -3.97
N THR A 119 15.51 -24.05 -2.65
CA THR A 119 15.93 -25.26 -1.91
C THR A 119 15.28 -25.35 -0.53
N THR A 120 15.03 -26.57 -0.06
CA THR A 120 14.66 -26.85 1.33
C THR A 120 15.85 -27.34 2.17
N ASN A 121 17.07 -27.30 1.64
CA ASN A 121 18.28 -27.63 2.39
C ASN A 121 18.53 -26.59 3.49
N THR A 122 18.39 -26.99 4.75
CA THR A 122 18.53 -26.11 5.92
C THR A 122 19.93 -25.54 6.12
N ASN A 123 20.94 -26.10 5.43
CA ASN A 123 22.31 -25.61 5.43
C ASN A 123 22.61 -24.61 4.30
N ALA A 124 21.65 -24.31 3.41
CA ALA A 124 21.89 -23.43 2.26
C ALA A 124 22.20 -21.98 2.63
N LYS A 125 21.61 -21.47 3.72
CA LYS A 125 21.83 -20.11 4.26
C LYS A 125 21.66 -19.01 3.20
N LEU A 126 20.56 -19.09 2.45
CA LEU A 126 20.23 -18.12 1.42
C LEU A 126 19.73 -16.81 2.03
N PRO A 127 20.03 -15.65 1.42
CA PRO A 127 19.45 -14.39 1.86
C PRO A 127 17.91 -14.42 1.72
N VAL A 128 17.22 -13.65 2.56
CA VAL A 128 15.76 -13.65 2.65
C VAL A 128 15.21 -12.28 2.26
N PHE A 129 14.33 -12.25 1.25
CA PHE A 129 13.57 -11.07 0.84
C PHE A 129 12.17 -11.13 1.44
N LEU A 130 11.87 -10.25 2.40
CA LEU A 130 10.59 -10.18 3.08
C LEU A 130 9.80 -8.96 2.59
N TRP A 131 8.73 -9.22 1.83
CA TRP A 131 7.92 -8.21 1.17
C TRP A 131 6.71 -7.78 2.00
N ILE A 132 6.60 -6.48 2.29
CA ILE A 132 5.39 -5.82 2.79
C ILE A 132 4.67 -5.18 1.61
N HIS A 133 3.45 -5.64 1.34
CA HIS A 133 2.67 -5.16 0.21
C HIS A 133 2.23 -3.69 0.36
N GLU A 134 1.95 -3.09 -0.79
CA GLU A 134 1.41 -1.76 -0.99
C GLU A 134 -0.09 -1.66 -0.62
N GLY A 135 -0.69 -0.48 -0.87
CA GLY A 135 -2.15 -0.30 -0.85
C GLY A 135 -2.70 0.70 0.16
N GLY A 136 -1.90 1.73 0.50
CA GLY A 136 -2.35 2.87 1.31
C GLY A 136 -2.78 2.52 2.74
N PHE A 137 -2.48 1.30 3.22
CA PHE A 137 -3.03 0.68 4.44
C PHE A 137 -4.50 0.26 4.36
N TYR A 138 -5.18 0.37 3.22
CA TYR A 138 -6.60 0.03 3.08
C TYR A 138 -6.87 -1.19 2.22
N PHE A 139 -5.96 -1.50 1.29
CA PHE A 139 -6.00 -2.67 0.43
C PHE A 139 -4.60 -3.26 0.31
N GLY A 140 -4.50 -4.44 -0.31
CA GLY A 140 -3.25 -5.16 -0.48
C GLY A 140 -3.32 -6.61 0.01
N ALA A 141 -2.48 -7.47 -0.54
CA ALA A 141 -2.35 -8.85 -0.08
C ALA A 141 -0.96 -9.44 -0.38
N GLY A 142 -0.51 -10.36 0.46
CA GLY A 142 0.69 -11.17 0.19
C GLY A 142 0.54 -12.08 -1.04
N GLY A 143 -0.68 -12.27 -1.55
CA GLY A 143 -0.96 -12.99 -2.79
C GLY A 143 -0.84 -12.16 -4.08
N PHE A 144 -0.51 -10.86 -4.00
CA PHE A 144 -0.38 -10.00 -5.19
C PHE A 144 0.84 -10.35 -6.05
N TRP A 145 1.94 -10.74 -5.40
CA TRP A 145 3.24 -10.88 -6.03
C TRP A 145 3.82 -12.26 -5.76
N GLU A 146 4.00 -13.05 -6.82
CA GLU A 146 4.59 -14.39 -6.74
C GLU A 146 6.12 -14.33 -6.85
N GLY A 147 6.82 -14.89 -5.87
CA GLY A 147 8.27 -14.79 -5.74
C GLY A 147 9.08 -15.78 -6.56
N ASN A 148 8.45 -16.58 -7.44
CA ASN A 148 9.11 -17.71 -8.11
C ASN A 148 10.34 -17.29 -8.93
N ALA A 149 10.18 -16.27 -9.78
CA ALA A 149 11.25 -15.84 -10.68
C ALA A 149 12.40 -15.20 -9.89
N LEU A 150 12.10 -14.30 -8.95
CA LEU A 150 13.12 -13.70 -8.07
C LEU A 150 13.88 -14.77 -7.25
N ALA A 151 13.16 -15.72 -6.63
CA ALA A 151 13.77 -16.78 -5.84
C ALA A 151 14.75 -17.63 -6.65
N ALA A 152 14.38 -17.96 -7.90
CA ALA A 152 15.21 -18.76 -8.78
C ALA A 152 16.39 -17.97 -9.40
N ILE A 153 16.16 -16.74 -9.88
CA ILE A 153 17.18 -15.93 -10.57
C ILE A 153 18.25 -15.47 -9.59
N GLU A 154 17.85 -14.96 -8.43
CA GLU A 154 18.77 -14.42 -7.44
C GLU A 154 19.18 -15.47 -6.38
N ASN A 155 18.67 -16.69 -6.47
CA ASN A 155 18.95 -17.76 -5.49
C ASN A 155 18.69 -17.28 -4.04
N VAL A 156 17.48 -16.79 -3.79
CA VAL A 156 17.05 -16.20 -2.51
C VAL A 156 15.76 -16.84 -2.02
N VAL A 157 15.47 -16.70 -0.72
CA VAL A 157 14.14 -17.03 -0.18
C VAL A 157 13.27 -15.79 -0.23
N VAL A 158 12.14 -15.86 -0.93
CA VAL A 158 11.15 -14.78 -0.99
C VAL A 158 9.99 -15.10 -0.05
N VAL A 159 9.64 -14.15 0.80
CA VAL A 159 8.50 -14.24 1.72
C VAL A 159 7.55 -13.08 1.46
N THR A 160 6.27 -13.38 1.22
CA THR A 160 5.19 -12.39 1.13
C THR A 160 4.14 -12.70 2.19
N PHE A 161 3.45 -11.71 2.73
CA PHE A 161 2.50 -11.95 3.81
C PHE A 161 1.41 -10.89 3.88
N ASN A 162 0.30 -11.23 4.54
CA ASN A 162 -0.80 -10.32 4.83
C ASN A 162 -0.61 -9.65 6.19
N TYR A 163 -1.08 -8.42 6.34
CA TYR A 163 -1.28 -7.74 7.63
C TYR A 163 -2.65 -7.06 7.67
N ARG A 164 -3.23 -6.80 8.86
CA ARG A 164 -4.55 -6.16 8.94
C ARG A 164 -4.52 -4.73 8.37
N LEU A 165 -5.62 -4.35 7.71
CA LEU A 165 -5.78 -3.11 6.96
C LEU A 165 -6.94 -2.27 7.50
N GLY A 166 -6.97 -0.99 7.11
CA GLY A 166 -8.02 -0.03 7.39
C GLY A 166 -8.37 0.05 8.87
N ALA A 167 -9.66 0.17 9.18
CA ALA A 167 -10.17 0.17 10.54
C ALA A 167 -9.78 -1.09 11.33
N LEU A 168 -9.63 -2.24 10.68
CA LEU A 168 -9.28 -3.49 11.39
C LEU A 168 -7.81 -3.54 11.83
N GLY A 169 -6.93 -2.79 11.15
CA GLY A 169 -5.48 -2.76 11.43
C GLY A 169 -4.95 -1.47 12.05
N PHE A 170 -5.65 -0.34 11.87
CA PHE A 170 -5.12 1.00 12.19
C PHE A 170 -6.16 1.89 12.90
N LEU A 171 -7.15 1.28 13.55
CA LEU A 171 -7.98 1.97 14.53
C LEU A 171 -7.20 2.08 15.84
N GLY A 172 -7.33 3.21 16.53
CA GLY A 172 -6.73 3.44 17.84
C GLY A 172 -7.62 4.35 18.66
N ALA A 173 -7.67 4.12 19.97
CA ALA A 173 -8.51 4.92 20.86
C ALA A 173 -8.04 4.85 22.31
N ILE A 174 -8.16 5.97 23.01
CA ILE A 174 -8.10 6.05 24.46
C ILE A 174 -9.39 6.65 25.01
N ASP A 175 -9.71 6.35 26.27
CA ASP A 175 -10.74 7.09 26.98
C ASP A 175 -10.22 8.51 27.27
N PRO A 176 -10.90 9.57 26.82
CA PRO A 176 -10.41 10.94 26.96
C PRO A 176 -10.34 11.41 28.42
N LYS A 177 -11.12 10.80 29.33
CA LYS A 177 -11.16 11.18 30.76
C LYS A 177 -10.06 10.49 31.55
N THR A 178 -9.88 9.18 31.37
CA THR A 178 -8.91 8.39 32.15
C THR A 178 -7.56 8.24 31.46
N ARG A 179 -7.48 8.56 30.17
CA ARG A 179 -6.32 8.33 29.28
C ARG A 179 -5.92 6.85 29.17
N THR A 180 -6.82 5.93 29.53
CA THR A 180 -6.57 4.49 29.39
C THR A 180 -6.82 4.04 27.96
N THR A 181 -5.96 3.16 27.44
CA THR A 181 -6.13 2.57 26.10
C THR A 181 -7.41 1.75 26.02
N VAL A 182 -8.22 2.04 25.00
CA VAL A 182 -9.42 1.28 24.63
C VAL A 182 -9.10 0.38 23.44
N VAL A 183 -8.46 0.94 22.41
CA VAL A 183 -7.94 0.19 21.26
C VAL A 183 -6.48 0.55 21.06
N GLU A 184 -5.61 -0.45 21.12
CA GLU A 184 -4.20 -0.30 20.77
C GLU A 184 -4.09 0.03 19.27
N PRO A 185 -3.47 1.16 18.87
CA PRO A 185 -3.26 1.49 17.48
C PRO A 185 -2.22 0.57 16.83
N ASN A 186 -2.02 0.74 15.52
CA ASN A 186 -0.93 0.09 14.78
C ASN A 186 -0.94 -1.45 14.83
N LEU A 187 -2.12 -2.07 14.91
CA LEU A 187 -2.26 -3.53 14.90
C LEU A 187 -1.70 -4.15 13.61
N GLY A 188 -1.81 -3.47 12.47
CA GLY A 188 -1.16 -3.90 11.23
C GLY A 188 0.37 -3.94 11.32
N PHE A 189 0.99 -3.00 12.03
CA PHE A 189 2.45 -3.04 12.28
C PHE A 189 2.84 -4.14 13.26
N HIS A 190 1.98 -4.41 14.25
CA HIS A 190 2.16 -5.55 15.15
C HIS A 190 2.11 -6.87 14.37
N ASP A 191 1.17 -7.02 13.44
CA ASP A 191 1.08 -8.21 12.57
C ASP A 191 2.35 -8.38 11.72
N GLN A 192 2.85 -7.30 11.10
CA GLN A 192 4.12 -7.31 10.37
C GLN A 192 5.31 -7.72 11.25
N ARG A 193 5.36 -7.25 12.50
CA ARG A 193 6.38 -7.67 13.47
C ARG A 193 6.30 -9.16 13.78
N LEU A 194 5.10 -9.71 13.93
CA LEU A 194 4.90 -11.15 14.13
C LEU A 194 5.36 -11.95 12.92
N ALA A 195 5.11 -11.48 11.69
CA ALA A 195 5.63 -12.12 10.48
C ALA A 195 7.17 -12.13 10.47
N MET A 196 7.82 -11.01 10.82
CA MET A 196 9.28 -10.94 10.95
C MET A 196 9.81 -11.90 12.04
N GLN A 197 9.14 -11.99 13.18
CA GLN A 197 9.52 -12.93 14.24
C GLN A 197 9.35 -14.38 13.79
N TRP A 198 8.25 -14.70 13.09
CA TRP A 198 8.05 -16.03 12.53
C TRP A 198 9.18 -16.39 11.55
N VAL A 199 9.61 -15.46 10.71
CA VAL A 199 10.75 -15.65 9.79
C VAL A 199 12.02 -15.96 10.59
N GLN A 200 12.30 -15.22 11.66
CA GLN A 200 13.46 -15.49 12.53
C GLN A 200 13.44 -16.90 13.14
N ASP A 201 12.26 -17.39 13.48
CA ASP A 201 12.09 -18.68 14.15
C ASP A 201 12.11 -19.86 13.16
N ASN A 202 11.70 -19.66 11.89
CA ASN A 202 11.39 -20.76 10.97
C ASN A 202 12.16 -20.77 9.65
N ILE A 203 12.67 -19.62 9.15
CA ILE A 203 13.12 -19.52 7.75
C ILE A 203 14.31 -20.42 7.40
N ALA A 204 15.11 -20.82 8.41
CA ALA A 204 16.18 -21.78 8.24
C ALA A 204 15.69 -23.15 7.73
N ASN A 205 14.46 -23.55 8.07
CA ASN A 205 13.86 -24.79 7.58
C ASN A 205 13.42 -24.71 6.11
N PHE A 206 13.47 -23.52 5.52
CA PHE A 206 13.21 -23.23 4.11
C PHE A 206 14.49 -22.85 3.36
N GLY A 207 15.66 -23.14 3.95
CA GLY A 207 16.98 -22.83 3.38
C GLY A 207 17.47 -21.39 3.59
N GLY A 208 16.68 -20.54 4.26
CA GLY A 208 17.02 -19.14 4.50
C GLY A 208 18.01 -18.91 5.63
N ASP A 209 18.72 -17.79 5.56
CA ASP A 209 19.57 -17.26 6.61
C ASP A 209 18.84 -16.15 7.36
N LYS A 210 18.44 -16.45 8.60
CA LYS A 210 17.76 -15.49 9.48
C LYS A 210 18.60 -14.24 9.80
N THR A 211 19.92 -14.28 9.58
CA THR A 211 20.80 -13.12 9.77
C THR A 211 20.87 -12.20 8.55
N LYS A 212 20.38 -12.65 7.39
CA LYS A 212 20.38 -11.94 6.10
C LYS A 212 18.97 -11.66 5.60
N VAL A 213 18.12 -11.16 6.49
CA VAL A 213 16.75 -10.75 6.15
C VAL A 213 16.76 -9.31 5.67
N THR A 214 16.25 -9.09 4.46
CA THR A 214 16.00 -7.76 3.89
C THR A 214 14.50 -7.50 3.90
N LEU A 215 14.10 -6.42 4.57
CA LEU A 215 12.73 -5.95 4.55
C LEU A 215 12.53 -5.05 3.32
N ALA A 216 11.49 -5.27 2.54
CA ALA A 216 11.21 -4.45 1.37
C ALA A 216 9.71 -4.20 1.23
N GLY A 217 9.35 -3.06 0.64
CA GLY A 217 7.96 -2.77 0.33
C GLY A 217 7.82 -1.55 -0.56
N ASP A 218 6.65 -1.44 -1.16
CA ASP A 218 6.23 -0.31 -1.98
C ASP A 218 5.14 0.51 -1.30
N SER A 219 5.14 1.83 -1.51
CA SER A 219 4.07 2.71 -1.04
C SER A 219 3.84 2.59 0.48
N ALA A 220 2.63 2.25 0.94
CA ALA A 220 2.33 1.95 2.35
C ALA A 220 3.17 0.79 2.92
N GLY A 221 3.60 -0.15 2.10
CA GLY A 221 4.56 -1.19 2.48
C GLY A 221 5.95 -0.61 2.75
N SER A 222 6.39 0.36 1.93
CA SER A 222 7.61 1.12 2.18
C SER A 222 7.51 1.99 3.44
N VAL A 223 6.38 2.69 3.63
CA VAL A 223 6.11 3.44 4.87
C VAL A 223 6.16 2.49 6.08
N SER A 224 5.56 1.30 5.97
CA SER A 224 5.64 0.26 6.99
C SER A 224 7.08 -0.12 7.30
N CYS A 225 7.89 -0.44 6.29
CA CYS A 225 9.30 -0.75 6.46
C CYS A 225 10.02 0.35 7.24
N ASN A 226 9.77 1.61 6.88
CA ASN A 226 10.38 2.75 7.55
C ASN A 226 9.93 2.88 9.02
N PHE A 227 8.66 2.63 9.34
CA PHE A 227 8.18 2.54 10.73
C PHE A 227 8.81 1.39 11.51
N GLN A 228 8.97 0.22 10.91
CA GLN A 228 9.63 -0.92 11.56
C GLN A 228 11.08 -0.59 11.95
N MET A 229 11.75 0.31 11.22
CA MET A 229 13.09 0.82 11.58
C MET A 229 13.11 1.78 12.78
N LEU A 230 11.96 2.35 13.16
CA LEU A 230 11.84 3.28 14.30
C LEU A 230 11.46 2.57 15.60
N MET A 231 11.18 1.27 15.55
CA MET A 231 10.85 0.46 16.73
C MET A 231 12.12 -0.23 17.25
N PRO A 232 12.70 0.19 18.38
CA PRO A 232 13.96 -0.38 18.87
C PRO A 232 13.87 -1.88 19.16
N SER A 233 12.67 -2.37 19.48
CA SER A 233 12.38 -3.78 19.72
C SER A 233 12.54 -4.65 18.46
N ASN A 234 12.61 -4.08 17.26
CA ASN A 234 12.86 -4.80 15.99
C ASN A 234 14.35 -5.03 15.71
N LYS A 235 15.26 -4.57 16.58
CA LYS A 235 16.70 -4.78 16.39
C LYS A 235 17.02 -6.27 16.20
N GLY A 236 17.68 -6.60 15.10
CA GLY A 236 18.09 -7.96 14.77
C GLY A 236 17.07 -8.78 13.99
N LEU A 237 15.88 -8.26 13.70
CA LEU A 237 14.89 -8.95 12.86
C LEU A 237 15.21 -8.86 11.36
N PHE A 238 15.97 -7.85 10.95
CA PHE A 238 16.42 -7.62 9.57
C PHE A 238 17.77 -6.89 9.55
N GLN A 239 18.50 -7.04 8.45
CA GLN A 239 19.84 -6.48 8.22
C GLN A 239 19.85 -5.33 7.20
N SER A 240 18.89 -5.33 6.27
CA SER A 240 18.78 -4.34 5.20
C SER A 240 17.30 -3.97 4.98
N VAL A 241 17.07 -2.78 4.44
CA VAL A 241 15.72 -2.29 4.11
C VAL A 241 15.71 -1.64 2.72
N ILE A 242 14.70 -1.95 1.92
CA ILE A 242 14.46 -1.35 0.60
C ILE A 242 13.10 -0.65 0.61
N LEU A 243 13.12 0.66 0.41
CA LEU A 243 11.99 1.56 0.53
C LEU A 243 11.61 2.07 -0.87
N GLN A 244 10.54 1.55 -1.43
CA GLN A 244 10.06 1.93 -2.76
C GLN A 244 8.87 2.88 -2.62
N SER A 245 9.05 4.12 -3.07
CA SER A 245 7.96 5.10 -3.23
C SER A 245 7.16 5.36 -1.93
N GLY A 246 7.83 5.44 -0.77
CA GLY A 246 7.18 5.87 0.49
C GLY A 246 8.08 5.89 1.73
N THR A 247 7.87 6.85 2.63
CA THR A 247 8.55 6.97 3.93
C THR A 247 7.62 7.54 5.00
N VAL A 248 8.01 7.44 6.29
CA VAL A 248 7.17 7.96 7.39
C VAL A 248 6.94 9.47 7.33
N THR A 249 7.79 10.22 6.63
CA THR A 249 7.69 11.69 6.50
C THR A 249 6.76 12.13 5.37
N LEU A 250 6.04 11.18 4.74
CA LEU A 250 4.96 11.47 3.81
C LEU A 250 3.93 12.41 4.48
N PRO A 251 3.52 13.51 3.82
CA PRO A 251 2.58 14.46 4.39
C PRO A 251 1.25 13.80 4.78
N ASN A 252 0.79 14.05 6.02
CA ASN A 252 -0.42 13.42 6.57
C ASN A 252 -0.36 11.87 6.64
N GLY A 253 0.84 11.28 6.62
CA GLY A 253 1.06 9.83 6.60
C GLY A 253 0.82 9.11 7.94
N TYR A 254 0.76 9.85 9.06
CA TYR A 254 0.46 9.32 10.38
C TYR A 254 -0.24 10.35 11.27
N TYR A 255 -0.83 9.90 12.39
CA TYR A 255 -1.28 10.76 13.49
C TYR A 255 -0.12 11.04 14.44
N PRO A 256 0.20 12.30 14.76
CA PRO A 256 1.27 12.62 15.71
C PRO A 256 1.05 11.96 17.08
N ASP A 257 -0.21 11.88 17.52
CA ASP A 257 -0.62 11.26 18.78
C ASP A 257 -1.94 10.47 18.63
N ILE A 258 -2.39 9.87 19.73
CA ILE A 258 -3.58 9.01 19.77
C ILE A 258 -4.91 9.77 19.79
N ASP A 259 -4.92 11.09 20.02
CA ASP A 259 -6.17 11.85 20.17
C ASP A 259 -6.92 12.00 18.83
N GLU A 260 -6.19 12.21 17.72
CA GLU A 260 -6.80 12.24 16.38
C GLU A 260 -7.34 10.84 15.98
N ALA A 261 -6.58 9.79 16.28
CA ALA A 261 -7.05 8.41 16.08
C ALA A 261 -8.32 8.12 16.90
N THR A 262 -8.38 8.61 18.14
CA THR A 262 -9.54 8.50 19.04
C THR A 262 -10.77 9.18 18.44
N SER A 263 -10.60 10.34 17.80
CA SER A 263 -11.69 11.01 17.07
C SER A 263 -12.24 10.17 15.92
N ILE A 264 -11.35 9.52 15.16
CA ILE A 264 -11.75 8.60 14.08
C ILE A 264 -12.49 7.37 14.64
N PHE A 265 -12.07 6.83 15.78
CA PHE A 265 -12.83 5.79 16.48
C PHE A 265 -14.25 6.23 16.83
N THR A 266 -14.42 7.41 17.44
CA THR A 266 -15.74 7.93 17.79
C THR A 266 -16.61 8.14 16.55
N ARG A 267 -16.02 8.62 15.44
CA ARG A 267 -16.73 8.80 14.18
C ARG A 267 -17.17 7.47 13.57
N LEU A 268 -16.31 6.45 13.59
CA LEU A 268 -16.67 5.11 13.15
C LEU A 268 -17.81 4.56 14.00
N ALA A 269 -17.70 4.60 15.32
CA ALA A 269 -18.74 4.17 16.25
C ALA A 269 -20.08 4.87 15.97
N TYR A 270 -20.08 6.18 15.73
CA TYR A 270 -21.28 6.91 15.36
C TYR A 270 -21.88 6.44 14.02
N LYS A 271 -21.06 6.35 12.96
CA LYS A 271 -21.50 5.95 11.61
C LYS A 271 -22.02 4.51 11.56
N THR A 272 -21.49 3.62 12.40
CA THR A 272 -21.95 2.23 12.52
C THR A 272 -23.07 2.04 13.53
N LYS A 273 -23.57 3.11 14.18
CA LYS A 273 -24.59 3.05 15.25
C LYS A 273 -24.14 2.25 16.48
N CYS A 274 -22.85 2.28 16.77
CA CYS A 274 -22.20 1.74 17.97
C CYS A 274 -21.73 2.84 18.93
N ASN A 275 -22.28 4.05 18.87
CA ASN A 275 -21.93 5.10 19.84
C ASN A 275 -22.63 4.83 21.17
N HIS A 276 -21.87 4.38 22.16
CA HIS A 276 -22.36 4.16 23.52
C HIS A 276 -21.77 5.18 24.50
N THR A 277 -22.29 5.20 25.72
CA THR A 277 -21.81 6.08 26.79
C THR A 277 -20.36 5.80 27.15
N SER A 278 -19.95 4.52 27.18
CA SER A 278 -18.56 4.12 27.36
C SER A 278 -17.91 3.75 26.02
N MET A 279 -16.61 4.00 25.91
CA MET A 279 -15.84 3.63 24.72
C MET A 279 -15.64 2.12 24.62
N GLU A 280 -15.60 1.41 25.75
CA GLU A 280 -15.52 -0.06 25.79
C GLU A 280 -16.80 -0.71 25.25
N ASP A 281 -17.99 -0.20 25.61
CA ASP A 281 -19.25 -0.67 25.03
C ASP A 281 -19.32 -0.38 23.52
N SER A 282 -18.77 0.78 23.10
CA SER A 282 -18.64 1.14 21.69
C SER A 282 -17.76 0.15 20.94
N LEU A 283 -16.61 -0.23 21.52
CA LEU A 283 -15.73 -1.24 20.97
C LEU A 283 -16.39 -2.62 20.90
N ASN A 284 -17.10 -3.03 21.96
CA ASN A 284 -17.80 -4.32 21.99
C ASN A 284 -18.93 -4.38 20.96
N CYS A 285 -19.67 -3.29 20.75
CA CYS A 285 -20.62 -3.19 19.65
C CYS A 285 -19.92 -3.35 18.29
N LEU A 286 -18.81 -2.64 18.05
CA LEU A 286 -18.04 -2.76 16.80
C LEU A 286 -17.52 -4.17 16.54
N ARG A 287 -17.09 -4.90 17.58
CA ARG A 287 -16.68 -6.32 17.50
C ARG A 287 -17.84 -7.24 17.05
N GLY A 288 -19.07 -6.91 17.40
CA GLY A 288 -20.26 -7.68 17.01
C GLY A 288 -20.73 -7.48 15.57
N LEU A 289 -20.23 -6.46 14.85
CA LEU A 289 -20.67 -6.18 13.49
C LEU A 289 -20.04 -7.12 12.45
N PRO A 290 -20.68 -7.37 11.29
CA PRO A 290 -19.98 -7.89 10.13
C PRO A 290 -18.87 -6.93 9.68
N TYR A 291 -17.69 -7.43 9.30
CA TYR A 291 -16.60 -6.56 8.82
C TYR A 291 -17.04 -5.71 7.62
N ALA A 292 -17.93 -6.22 6.76
CA ALA A 292 -18.45 -5.49 5.61
C ALA A 292 -19.17 -4.18 6.01
N THR A 293 -19.86 -4.18 7.17
CA THR A 293 -20.50 -2.98 7.71
C THR A 293 -19.47 -1.93 8.13
N ILE A 294 -18.37 -2.37 8.76
CA ILE A 294 -17.26 -1.50 9.17
C ILE A 294 -16.59 -0.91 7.93
N LEU A 295 -16.25 -1.74 6.95
CA LEU A 295 -15.59 -1.33 5.71
C LEU A 295 -16.43 -0.33 4.91
N LEU A 296 -17.76 -0.51 4.87
CA LEU A 296 -18.66 0.45 4.24
C LEU A 296 -18.56 1.83 4.90
N GLN A 297 -18.58 1.90 6.23
CA GLN A 297 -18.47 3.18 6.95
C GLN A 297 -17.06 3.77 6.90
N GLN A 298 -16.02 2.93 6.88
CA GLN A 298 -14.65 3.36 6.62
C GLN A 298 -14.56 4.16 5.31
N ASN A 299 -15.14 3.65 4.22
CA ASN A 299 -15.11 4.35 2.93
C ASN A 299 -15.75 5.74 2.99
N TRP A 300 -16.88 5.87 3.70
CA TRP A 300 -17.52 7.17 3.93
C TRP A 300 -16.64 8.12 4.74
N ILE A 301 -15.97 7.61 5.78
CA ILE A 301 -15.07 8.41 6.60
C ILE A 301 -13.84 8.88 5.79
N LEU A 302 -13.27 8.00 4.95
CA LEU A 302 -12.15 8.33 4.05
C LEU A 302 -12.53 9.38 3.01
N TYR A 303 -13.79 9.38 2.55
CA TYR A 303 -14.31 10.41 1.65
C TYR A 303 -14.47 11.76 2.36
N GLU A 304 -14.94 11.75 3.62
CA GLU A 304 -15.21 12.97 4.39
C GLU A 304 -13.98 13.53 5.13
N THR A 305 -12.91 12.74 5.30
CA THR A 305 -11.74 13.06 6.11
C THR A 305 -10.48 12.63 5.39
N THR A 306 -9.60 13.57 5.09
CA THR A 306 -8.31 13.25 4.46
C THR A 306 -7.43 12.48 5.43
N GLY A 307 -7.23 11.17 5.20
CA GLY A 307 -6.26 10.35 5.94
C GLY A 307 -6.77 9.76 7.26
N ALA A 308 -7.93 9.08 7.26
CA ALA A 308 -8.40 8.29 8.39
C ALA A 308 -7.83 6.86 8.41
N PHE A 309 -7.78 6.17 9.56
CA PHE A 309 -7.20 4.82 9.72
C PHE A 309 -5.76 4.67 9.18
N LYS A 310 -4.94 5.69 9.40
CA LYS A 310 -3.49 5.69 9.17
C LYS A 310 -2.72 5.35 10.47
N PRO A 311 -1.42 5.08 10.40
CA PRO A 311 -0.59 4.82 11.58
C PRO A 311 -0.62 5.93 12.64
N THR A 312 -0.39 5.56 13.90
CA THR A 312 -0.19 6.50 15.02
C THR A 312 1.30 6.54 15.39
N GLY A 313 1.93 7.72 15.34
CA GLY A 313 3.38 7.88 15.48
C GLY A 313 3.90 7.71 16.90
N ASN A 314 3.32 8.37 17.90
CA ASN A 314 3.82 8.32 19.28
C ASN A 314 2.95 7.41 20.16
N PHE A 315 2.98 6.10 19.92
CA PHE A 315 2.24 5.12 20.72
C PHE A 315 2.83 3.71 20.64
N GLY A 316 2.73 2.97 21.75
CA GLY A 316 3.07 1.55 21.82
C GLY A 316 4.54 1.27 21.47
N LEU A 317 4.78 0.57 20.36
CA LEU A 317 6.11 0.17 19.91
C LEU A 317 6.96 1.31 19.34
N ILE A 318 6.34 2.45 19.02
CA ILE A 318 7.03 3.62 18.46
C ILE A 318 7.25 4.63 19.60
N PRO A 319 8.50 4.89 20.01
CA PRO A 319 8.80 5.57 21.28
C PRO A 319 8.74 7.11 21.22
N GLY A 320 8.21 7.70 20.15
CA GLY A 320 8.18 9.15 19.96
C GLY A 320 7.63 9.54 18.58
N ASP A 321 7.60 10.83 18.28
CA ASP A 321 7.23 11.30 16.94
C ASP A 321 8.22 10.72 15.89
N PRO A 322 7.72 10.03 14.85
CA PRO A 322 8.56 9.39 13.84
C PRO A 322 9.59 10.31 13.17
N LYS A 323 9.20 11.55 12.86
CA LYS A 323 10.10 12.50 12.23
C LYS A 323 11.18 12.97 13.21
N GLU A 324 10.82 13.25 14.45
CA GLU A 324 11.80 13.59 15.50
C GLU A 324 12.78 12.45 15.78
N LEU A 325 12.30 11.19 15.79
CA LEU A 325 13.18 10.03 15.93
C LEU A 325 14.21 9.96 14.80
N ILE A 326 13.78 10.24 13.56
CA ILE A 326 14.67 10.29 12.41
C ILE A 326 15.70 11.42 12.56
N ASP A 327 15.26 12.62 12.92
CA ASP A 327 16.13 13.80 13.07
C ASP A 327 17.16 13.64 14.19
N GLN A 328 16.84 12.84 15.21
CA GLN A 328 17.72 12.51 16.33
C GLN A 328 18.61 11.28 16.07
N GLY A 329 18.47 10.62 14.93
CA GLY A 329 19.20 9.39 14.61
C GLY A 329 18.77 8.18 15.45
N LYS A 330 17.59 8.22 16.07
CA LYS A 330 16.99 7.10 16.83
C LYS A 330 16.33 6.10 15.86
N ILE A 331 17.15 5.55 14.98
CA ILE A 331 16.76 4.63 13.90
C ILE A 331 17.63 3.37 14.03
N LEU A 332 17.08 2.20 13.67
CA LEU A 332 17.89 0.99 13.53
C LEU A 332 18.98 1.18 12.44
N ASN A 333 20.23 0.90 12.80
CA ASN A 333 21.37 1.03 11.88
C ASN A 333 21.50 -0.20 10.98
N VAL A 334 20.82 -0.16 9.84
CA VAL A 334 20.79 -1.20 8.79
C VAL A 334 20.96 -0.57 7.42
N THR A 335 21.53 -1.29 6.45
CA THR A 335 21.66 -0.76 5.08
C THR A 335 20.27 -0.40 4.55
N THR A 336 20.13 0.80 3.98
CA THR A 336 18.84 1.30 3.51
C THR A 336 18.92 1.82 2.07
N ALA A 337 18.06 1.32 1.19
CA ALA A 337 17.88 1.88 -0.14
C ALA A 337 16.53 2.61 -0.23
N PHE A 338 16.52 3.85 -0.69
CA PHE A 338 15.31 4.64 -0.95
C PHE A 338 15.13 4.80 -2.45
N GLY A 339 13.91 4.70 -2.96
CA GLY A 339 13.64 5.05 -4.34
C GLY A 339 12.22 5.54 -4.59
N SER A 340 12.03 6.11 -5.77
CA SER A 340 10.76 6.62 -6.27
C SER A 340 10.63 6.29 -7.75
N SER A 341 9.39 6.10 -8.20
CA SER A 341 9.08 6.08 -9.63
C SER A 341 9.03 7.51 -10.16
N LYS A 342 9.54 7.72 -11.37
CA LYS A 342 9.73 9.06 -11.96
C LYS A 342 8.45 9.92 -11.99
N ASP A 343 7.30 9.28 -12.17
CA ASP A 343 5.98 9.92 -12.27
C ASP A 343 5.00 9.37 -11.20
N ASP A 344 5.49 9.02 -10.00
CA ASP A 344 4.71 8.50 -8.86
C ASP A 344 3.38 9.25 -8.63
N GLY A 345 3.43 10.58 -8.75
CA GLY A 345 2.29 11.47 -8.53
C GLY A 345 1.10 11.25 -9.47
N THR A 346 1.28 10.52 -10.57
CA THR A 346 0.21 10.15 -11.49
C THR A 346 -0.91 9.36 -10.79
N LEU A 347 -0.57 8.56 -9.76
CA LEU A 347 -1.54 7.84 -8.95
C LEU A 347 -2.66 8.77 -8.44
N TYR A 348 -2.29 9.93 -7.90
CA TYR A 348 -3.25 10.85 -7.26
C TYR A 348 -4.24 11.47 -8.23
N LEU A 349 -3.86 11.61 -9.50
CA LEU A 349 -4.76 12.02 -10.55
C LEU A 349 -5.67 10.86 -11.00
N MET A 350 -5.12 9.64 -11.12
CA MET A 350 -5.89 8.45 -11.51
C MET A 350 -6.98 8.06 -10.51
N LEU A 351 -6.83 8.42 -9.23
CA LEU A 351 -7.83 8.18 -8.18
C LEU A 351 -9.04 9.12 -8.27
N GLN A 352 -9.01 10.12 -9.15
CA GLN A 352 -10.01 11.18 -9.20
C GLN A 352 -11.20 10.77 -10.07
N PRO A 353 -12.45 11.04 -9.65
CA PRO A 353 -13.62 10.76 -10.46
C PRO A 353 -13.55 11.48 -11.81
N GLY A 354 -13.74 10.74 -12.90
CA GLY A 354 -13.74 11.31 -14.26
C GLY A 354 -12.35 11.72 -14.76
N PHE A 355 -11.27 11.22 -14.14
CA PHE A 355 -9.89 11.47 -14.56
C PHE A 355 -9.70 11.29 -16.07
N ASP A 356 -9.13 12.32 -16.70
CA ASP A 356 -8.55 12.28 -18.04
C ASP A 356 -7.09 12.78 -17.98
N PHE A 357 -6.32 12.51 -19.02
CA PHE A 357 -4.91 12.90 -19.12
C PHE A 357 -4.73 14.41 -19.42
N LYS A 358 -5.65 15.24 -18.94
CA LYS A 358 -5.69 16.69 -19.12
C LYS A 358 -6.12 17.31 -17.81
N VAL A 359 -5.50 18.41 -17.43
CA VAL A 359 -5.87 19.12 -16.20
C VAL A 359 -6.22 20.55 -16.55
N THR A 360 -7.47 20.95 -16.37
CA THR A 360 -7.83 22.36 -16.54
C THR A 360 -7.11 23.20 -15.48
N ARG A 361 -6.90 24.48 -15.78
CA ARG A 361 -6.28 25.39 -14.81
C ARG A 361 -7.08 25.45 -13.49
N GLN A 362 -8.41 25.49 -13.60
CA GLN A 362 -9.31 25.46 -12.46
C GLN A 362 -9.13 24.20 -11.61
N TYR A 363 -8.99 23.03 -12.24
CA TYR A 363 -8.74 21.80 -11.52
C TYR A 363 -7.40 21.83 -10.79
N PHE A 364 -6.33 22.30 -11.47
CA PHE A 364 -5.01 22.45 -10.86
C PHE A 364 -5.04 23.34 -9.62
N ASP A 365 -5.61 24.55 -9.73
CA ASP A 365 -5.71 25.48 -8.61
C ASP A 365 -6.61 24.91 -7.50
N GLY A 366 -7.67 24.18 -7.85
CA GLY A 366 -8.52 23.46 -6.90
C GLY A 366 -7.77 22.37 -6.14
N ALA A 367 -6.94 21.59 -6.83
CA ALA A 367 -6.11 20.55 -6.22
C ALA A 367 -5.09 21.14 -5.24
N VAL A 368 -4.43 22.24 -5.61
CA VAL A 368 -3.53 22.99 -4.71
C VAL A 368 -4.29 23.47 -3.47
N ASN A 369 -5.45 24.08 -3.65
CA ASN A 369 -6.25 24.59 -2.52
C ASN A 369 -6.71 23.47 -1.58
N PHE A 370 -7.05 22.30 -2.13
CA PHE A 370 -7.48 21.15 -1.35
C PHE A 370 -6.31 20.54 -0.55
N LEU A 371 -5.22 20.17 -1.24
CA LEU A 371 -4.06 19.51 -0.62
C LEU A 371 -3.38 20.39 0.43
N PHE A 372 -3.27 21.67 0.14
CA PHE A 372 -2.57 22.64 0.97
C PHE A 372 -3.55 23.56 1.70
N SER A 373 -4.74 23.06 2.02
CA SER A 373 -5.78 23.81 2.75
C SER A 373 -5.25 24.43 4.05
N ASN A 374 -4.41 23.67 4.78
CA ASN A 374 -3.78 24.08 6.03
C ASN A 374 -2.49 24.90 5.88
N PHE A 375 -2.00 25.16 4.66
CA PHE A 375 -0.79 25.95 4.45
C PHE A 375 -1.06 27.46 4.58
N ALA A 376 -0.04 28.23 4.94
CA ALA A 376 -0.11 29.68 4.89
C ALA A 376 -0.36 30.15 3.44
N PRO A 377 -1.13 31.23 3.19
CA PRO A 377 -1.40 31.71 1.83
C PRO A 377 -0.13 31.87 0.97
N LYS A 378 0.90 32.51 1.53
CA LYS A 378 2.21 32.69 0.87
C LYS A 378 2.91 31.37 0.48
N ALA A 379 2.69 30.30 1.23
CA ALA A 379 3.22 28.98 0.89
C ALA A 379 2.45 28.35 -0.26
N LYS A 380 1.11 28.51 -0.30
CA LYS A 380 0.29 28.06 -1.44
C LYS A 380 0.66 28.82 -2.71
N ASP A 381 0.83 30.14 -2.63
CA ASP A 381 1.25 30.97 -3.76
C ASP A 381 2.62 30.50 -4.30
N ALA A 382 3.55 30.14 -3.42
CA ALA A 382 4.84 29.59 -3.81
C ALA A 382 4.70 28.24 -4.54
N VAL A 383 3.76 27.37 -4.12
CA VAL A 383 3.46 26.10 -4.84
C VAL A 383 2.89 26.38 -6.22
N VAL A 384 1.90 27.27 -6.31
CA VAL A 384 1.33 27.67 -7.61
C VAL A 384 2.42 28.23 -8.52
N PHE A 385 3.32 29.04 -7.98
CA PHE A 385 4.45 29.59 -8.72
C PHE A 385 5.41 28.54 -9.23
N GLN A 386 5.79 27.60 -8.38
CA GLN A 386 6.74 26.54 -8.71
C GLN A 386 6.20 25.59 -9.79
N TYR A 387 4.90 25.27 -9.75
CA TYR A 387 4.28 24.26 -10.63
C TYR A 387 3.31 24.85 -11.66
N THR A 388 3.54 26.08 -12.11
CA THR A 388 2.79 26.69 -13.23
C THR A 388 3.69 26.88 -14.44
N HIS A 389 3.23 26.45 -15.61
CA HIS A 389 3.85 26.82 -16.88
C HIS A 389 3.41 28.25 -17.28
N TRP A 390 4.13 29.25 -16.81
CA TRP A 390 3.74 30.67 -16.92
C TRP A 390 3.58 31.19 -18.35
N ALA A 391 4.32 30.65 -19.33
CA ALA A 391 4.16 31.02 -20.73
C ALA A 391 2.87 30.46 -21.37
N ASN A 392 2.19 29.51 -20.72
CA ASN A 392 0.95 28.90 -21.23
C ASN A 392 0.13 28.28 -20.09
N MET A 393 -0.45 29.12 -19.24
CA MET A 393 -1.14 28.72 -18.01
C MET A 393 -2.44 27.95 -18.24
N THR A 394 -3.06 28.11 -19.41
CA THR A 394 -4.36 27.49 -19.73
C THR A 394 -4.21 26.14 -20.42
N SER A 395 -2.99 25.73 -20.80
CA SER A 395 -2.75 24.45 -21.47
C SER A 395 -3.06 23.27 -20.56
N PRO A 396 -4.04 22.42 -20.91
CA PRO A 396 -4.39 21.29 -20.06
C PRO A 396 -3.29 20.22 -19.96
N THR A 397 -2.44 20.13 -20.98
CA THR A 397 -1.30 19.21 -21.01
C THR A 397 -0.18 19.67 -20.08
N TRP A 398 0.13 20.98 -20.05
CA TRP A 398 1.14 21.50 -19.14
C TRP A 398 0.71 21.40 -17.69
N ASN A 399 -0.55 21.73 -17.40
CA ASN A 399 -1.10 21.58 -16.05
C ASN A 399 -1.12 20.11 -15.62
N TYR A 400 -1.40 19.16 -16.53
CA TYR A 400 -1.34 17.73 -16.23
C TYR A 400 0.08 17.31 -15.84
N LYS A 401 1.07 17.66 -16.66
CA LYS A 401 2.48 17.35 -16.41
C LYS A 401 2.96 17.94 -15.07
N LEU A 402 2.68 19.22 -14.82
CA LEU A 402 3.14 19.89 -13.60
C LEU A 402 2.35 19.45 -12.35
N ALA A 403 1.10 19.02 -12.50
CA ALA A 403 0.38 18.34 -11.41
C ALA A 403 1.07 17.02 -11.03
N ILE A 404 1.47 16.20 -12.01
CA ILE A 404 2.22 14.97 -11.74
C ILE A 404 3.53 15.28 -11.01
N GLU A 405 4.30 16.26 -11.49
CA GLU A 405 5.55 16.67 -10.84
C GLU A 405 5.29 17.15 -9.40
N MET A 406 4.26 17.99 -9.18
CA MET A 406 3.87 18.46 -7.85
C MET A 406 3.51 17.30 -6.90
N TYR A 407 2.68 16.36 -7.35
CA TYR A 407 2.29 15.20 -6.55
C TYR A 407 3.46 14.26 -6.27
N THR A 408 4.30 14.00 -7.29
CA THR A 408 5.51 13.18 -7.17
C THR A 408 6.45 13.79 -6.13
N ASP A 409 6.70 15.08 -6.25
CA ASP A 409 7.66 15.78 -5.40
C ASP A 409 7.13 15.90 -3.96
N PHE A 410 5.87 16.30 -3.78
CA PHE A 410 5.29 16.53 -2.45
C PHE A 410 5.06 15.24 -1.65
N LEU A 411 4.54 14.19 -2.29
CA LEU A 411 4.06 13.01 -1.58
C LEU A 411 5.10 11.89 -1.48
N PHE A 412 6.05 11.82 -2.43
CA PHE A 412 6.97 10.70 -2.53
C PHE A 412 8.42 11.14 -2.48
N LEU A 413 8.84 11.94 -3.45
CA LEU A 413 10.27 12.19 -3.66
C LEU A 413 10.88 13.09 -2.58
N ALA A 414 10.24 14.18 -2.18
CA ALA A 414 10.77 15.05 -1.12
C ALA A 414 10.86 14.35 0.25
N PRO A 415 9.83 13.60 0.70
CA PRO A 415 9.95 12.73 1.88
C PRO A 415 11.09 11.70 1.78
N ASN A 416 11.23 11.03 0.64
CA ASN A 416 12.28 10.03 0.43
C ASN A 416 13.68 10.65 0.50
N ILE A 417 13.91 11.77 -0.18
CA ILE A 417 15.19 12.50 -0.14
C ILE A 417 15.46 13.08 1.26
N TYR A 418 14.43 13.52 1.97
CA TYR A 418 14.57 13.96 3.36
C TYR A 418 15.10 12.82 4.24
N CYS A 419 14.42 11.68 4.25
CA CYS A 419 14.82 10.52 5.04
C CYS A 419 16.21 10.02 4.64
N ALA A 420 16.49 9.85 3.34
CA ALA A 420 17.80 9.43 2.85
C ALA A 420 18.93 10.36 3.34
N THR A 421 18.69 11.67 3.33
CA THR A 421 19.65 12.66 3.84
C THR A 421 19.89 12.52 5.34
N GLN A 422 18.84 12.35 6.15
CA GLN A 422 19.03 12.16 7.60
C GLN A 422 19.73 10.83 7.91
N TYR A 423 19.38 9.75 7.22
CA TYR A 423 19.97 8.43 7.42
C TYR A 423 21.47 8.46 7.10
N ALA A 424 21.84 9.05 5.97
CA ALA A 424 23.24 9.23 5.59
C ALA A 424 24.02 10.09 6.60
N ARG A 425 23.42 11.17 7.11
CA ARG A 425 24.03 12.03 8.15
C ARG A 425 24.30 11.31 9.46
N HIS A 426 23.46 10.33 9.80
CA HIS A 426 23.65 9.47 10.97
C HIS A 426 24.58 8.28 10.69
N GLY A 427 25.27 8.25 9.54
CA GLY A 427 26.27 7.24 9.20
C GLY A 427 25.69 5.91 8.71
N ILE A 428 24.37 5.83 8.53
CA ILE A 428 23.71 4.62 8.01
C ILE A 428 24.16 4.42 6.55
N PRO A 429 24.47 3.18 6.10
CA PRO A 429 24.68 2.91 4.69
C PRO A 429 23.39 3.19 3.91
N THR A 430 23.40 4.22 3.08
CA THR A 430 22.22 4.71 2.37
C THR A 430 22.47 4.73 0.87
N TYR A 431 21.47 4.30 0.11
CA TYR A 431 21.48 4.30 -1.36
C TYR A 431 20.19 4.94 -1.87
N VAL A 432 20.25 5.67 -2.97
CA VAL A 432 19.07 6.29 -3.59
C VAL A 432 18.94 5.85 -5.05
N PHE A 433 17.72 5.55 -5.49
CA PHE A 433 17.42 5.26 -6.89
C PHE A 433 16.17 5.97 -7.42
N GLU A 434 16.08 6.09 -8.74
CA GLU A 434 14.89 6.48 -9.48
C GLU A 434 14.53 5.34 -10.45
N PHE A 435 13.30 4.85 -10.39
CA PHE A 435 12.78 3.95 -11.41
C PHE A 435 12.21 4.77 -12.57
N SER A 436 12.75 4.56 -13.77
CA SER A 436 12.45 5.36 -14.97
C SER A 436 12.11 4.50 -16.18
N GLN A 437 11.87 3.20 -16.01
CA GLN A 437 11.44 2.31 -17.08
C GLN A 437 9.92 2.30 -17.18
N ARG A 438 9.39 2.48 -18.39
CA ARG A 438 7.95 2.33 -18.63
C ARG A 438 7.67 0.97 -19.26
N THR A 439 6.79 0.18 -18.64
CA THR A 439 6.22 -1.01 -19.29
C THR A 439 5.37 -0.58 -20.49
N VAL A 440 5.93 -0.70 -21.70
CA VAL A 440 5.36 -0.11 -22.92
C VAL A 440 4.01 -0.75 -23.28
N LYS A 441 3.87 -2.04 -23.02
CA LYS A 441 2.66 -2.84 -23.26
C LYS A 441 1.96 -3.22 -21.95
N SER A 442 1.73 -2.23 -21.10
CA SER A 442 1.02 -2.48 -19.84
C SER A 442 -0.47 -2.76 -20.07
N GLY A 443 -1.00 -3.78 -19.39
CA GLY A 443 -2.42 -4.08 -19.32
C GLY A 443 -3.18 -3.23 -18.29
N TYR A 444 -2.46 -2.49 -17.45
CA TYR A 444 -2.99 -1.66 -16.35
C TYR A 444 -2.87 -0.16 -16.65
N PHE A 445 -1.80 0.26 -17.33
CA PHE A 445 -1.42 1.67 -17.47
C PHE A 445 -1.34 2.14 -18.92
N GLN A 446 -2.03 3.25 -19.23
CA GLN A 446 -1.96 3.87 -20.56
C GLN A 446 -0.67 4.67 -20.76
N PRO A 447 -0.19 4.89 -22.01
CA PRO A 447 1.03 5.64 -22.30
C PRO A 447 1.16 6.98 -21.56
N ALA A 448 0.05 7.70 -21.45
CA ALA A 448 0.00 9.01 -20.82
C ALA A 448 0.22 8.99 -19.29
N THR A 449 0.21 7.82 -18.63
CA THR A 449 0.50 7.72 -17.19
C THR A 449 1.98 7.88 -16.85
N GLY A 450 2.89 7.90 -17.84
CA GLY A 450 4.33 7.94 -17.59
C GLY A 450 4.83 6.71 -16.83
N VAL A 451 5.87 6.87 -16.02
CA VAL A 451 6.40 5.83 -15.11
C VAL A 451 5.74 6.02 -13.75
N THR A 452 4.49 5.61 -13.66
CA THR A 452 3.61 5.84 -12.50
C THR A 452 3.97 4.94 -11.31
N HIS A 453 3.40 5.29 -10.15
CA HIS A 453 3.53 4.56 -8.90
C HIS A 453 3.34 3.05 -9.03
N SER A 454 4.20 2.31 -8.33
CA SER A 454 4.21 0.84 -8.25
C SER A 454 4.51 0.10 -9.57
N MET A 455 4.87 0.81 -10.65
CA MET A 455 5.22 0.19 -11.95
C MET A 455 6.51 -0.63 -11.86
N GLU A 456 7.35 -0.40 -10.86
CA GLU A 456 8.60 -1.11 -10.64
C GLU A 456 8.42 -2.49 -10.00
N ILE A 457 7.31 -2.77 -9.33
CA ILE A 457 7.15 -4.00 -8.54
C ILE A 457 7.30 -5.27 -9.40
N PRO A 458 6.66 -5.40 -10.59
CA PRO A 458 6.86 -6.57 -11.45
C PRO A 458 8.33 -6.81 -11.82
N TYR A 459 9.15 -5.77 -11.92
CA TYR A 459 10.57 -5.87 -12.26
C TYR A 459 11.37 -6.47 -11.11
N VAL A 460 11.04 -6.13 -9.85
CA VAL A 460 11.65 -6.73 -8.65
C VAL A 460 11.30 -8.21 -8.54
N PHE A 461 10.07 -8.59 -8.86
CA PHE A 461 9.61 -9.98 -8.77
C PHE A 461 9.99 -10.84 -9.99
N GLY A 462 10.66 -10.28 -10.99
CA GLY A 462 11.16 -11.01 -12.16
C GLY A 462 10.10 -11.32 -13.22
N TYR A 463 8.97 -10.61 -13.23
CA TYR A 463 7.86 -10.84 -14.16
C TYR A 463 8.23 -10.66 -15.65
N PRO A 464 9.17 -9.76 -16.04
CA PRO A 464 9.68 -9.71 -17.41
C PRO A 464 10.27 -11.02 -17.93
N TYR A 465 10.75 -11.89 -17.04
CA TYR A 465 11.20 -13.23 -17.39
C TYR A 465 10.07 -14.25 -17.27
N SER A 466 9.30 -14.19 -16.18
CA SER A 466 8.11 -15.02 -16.00
C SER A 466 7.11 -14.39 -15.06
N LYS A 467 5.98 -14.01 -15.65
CA LYS A 467 4.83 -13.47 -14.94
C LYS A 467 3.78 -14.57 -14.72
N PRO A 468 2.97 -14.45 -13.68
CA PRO A 468 1.83 -15.34 -13.48
C PRO A 468 0.75 -15.11 -14.56
N PRO A 469 -0.13 -16.10 -14.84
CA PRO A 469 -1.13 -16.00 -15.91
C PRO A 469 -2.14 -14.86 -15.78
N TYR A 470 -2.39 -14.38 -14.56
CA TYR A 470 -3.33 -13.29 -14.28
C TYR A 470 -2.70 -11.89 -14.46
N ASP A 471 -1.38 -11.80 -14.53
CA ASP A 471 -0.71 -10.53 -14.83
C ASP A 471 -0.95 -10.15 -16.29
N ARG A 472 -1.32 -8.89 -16.55
CA ARG A 472 -1.73 -8.41 -17.87
C ARG A 472 -0.66 -7.65 -18.62
N ASP A 473 0.48 -7.38 -17.99
CA ASP A 473 1.57 -6.68 -18.66
C ASP A 473 2.27 -7.62 -19.65
N GLU A 474 2.70 -7.06 -20.77
CA GLU A 474 3.67 -7.69 -21.66
C GLU A 474 5.00 -6.95 -21.56
N PHE A 475 6.07 -7.71 -21.43
CA PHE A 475 7.41 -7.19 -21.21
C PHE A 475 8.29 -7.36 -22.44
N THR A 476 9.05 -6.31 -22.74
CA THR A 476 10.02 -6.26 -23.83
C THR A 476 11.39 -6.77 -23.38
N LEU A 477 12.36 -6.84 -24.30
CA LEU A 477 13.75 -7.15 -23.96
C LEU A 477 14.38 -6.07 -23.06
N ASP A 478 14.03 -4.81 -23.29
CA ASP A 478 14.45 -3.69 -22.44
C ASP A 478 13.93 -3.88 -21.01
N ASP A 479 12.67 -4.31 -20.87
CA ASP A 479 12.09 -4.56 -19.54
C ASP A 479 12.78 -5.71 -18.81
N ARG A 480 13.21 -6.77 -19.55
CA ARG A 480 14.02 -7.85 -19.00
C ARG A 480 15.38 -7.36 -18.50
N GLN A 481 16.06 -6.51 -19.28
CA GLN A 481 17.34 -5.94 -18.89
C GLN A 481 17.23 -5.10 -17.61
N VAL A 482 16.16 -4.29 -17.49
CA VAL A 482 15.91 -3.50 -16.28
C VAL A 482 15.58 -4.39 -15.08
N SER A 483 14.75 -5.42 -15.28
CA SER A 483 14.41 -6.36 -14.21
C SER A 483 15.63 -7.11 -13.71
N LEU A 484 16.52 -7.56 -14.59
CA LEU A 484 17.76 -8.20 -14.17
C LEU A 484 18.65 -7.25 -13.37
N ASP A 485 18.86 -6.02 -13.85
CA ASP A 485 19.68 -5.02 -13.15
C ASP A 485 19.10 -4.73 -11.74
N MET A 486 17.78 -4.57 -11.64
CA MET A 486 17.09 -4.34 -10.37
C MET A 486 17.18 -5.54 -9.42
N MET A 487 16.89 -6.75 -9.91
CA MET A 487 16.98 -7.98 -9.13
C MET A 487 18.42 -8.23 -8.64
N THR A 488 19.43 -8.04 -9.50
CA THR A 488 20.83 -8.26 -9.14
C THR A 488 21.28 -7.28 -8.07
N ARG A 489 20.97 -5.99 -8.19
CA ARG A 489 21.35 -5.00 -7.18
C ARG A 489 20.62 -5.19 -5.87
N PHE A 490 19.34 -5.51 -5.92
CA PHE A 490 18.57 -5.80 -4.71
C PHE A 490 19.07 -7.10 -4.07
N GLY A 491 19.33 -8.14 -4.85
CA GLY A 491 19.95 -9.39 -4.39
C GLY A 491 21.31 -9.16 -3.74
N ASN A 492 22.12 -8.25 -4.28
CA ASN A 492 23.40 -7.86 -3.67
C ASN A 492 23.23 -7.17 -2.31
N ILE A 493 22.25 -6.26 -2.18
CA ILE A 493 21.86 -5.70 -0.88
C ILE A 493 21.43 -6.81 0.09
N MET A 494 20.68 -7.81 -0.38
CA MET A 494 20.25 -8.94 0.46
C MET A 494 21.43 -9.81 0.92
N ARG A 495 22.45 -10.00 0.08
CA ARG A 495 23.61 -10.85 0.37
C ARG A 495 24.65 -10.19 1.27
N SER A 496 24.89 -8.90 1.04
CA SER A 496 26.07 -8.19 1.56
C SER A 496 25.77 -6.83 2.19
N GLY A 497 24.57 -6.27 1.99
CA GLY A 497 24.26 -4.89 2.39
C GLY A 497 24.89 -3.83 1.47
N ASP A 498 25.37 -4.21 0.28
CA ASP A 498 25.91 -3.32 -0.74
C ASP A 498 25.36 -3.75 -2.12
N PRO A 499 24.72 -2.85 -2.90
CA PRO A 499 24.17 -3.20 -4.21
C PRO A 499 25.23 -3.62 -5.26
N ASN A 500 26.51 -3.42 -4.98
CA ASN A 500 27.60 -3.67 -5.94
C ASN A 500 28.37 -4.98 -5.68
N THR A 501 28.15 -5.65 -4.55
CA THR A 501 28.95 -6.80 -4.07
C THR A 501 28.07 -8.07 -3.99
N PRO A 502 28.50 -9.25 -4.50
CA PRO A 502 29.88 -9.70 -4.73
C PRO A 502 30.50 -9.41 -6.10
N ASN A 503 29.73 -9.18 -7.16
CA ASN A 503 30.24 -8.77 -8.48
C ASN A 503 29.12 -8.03 -9.21
N LEU A 504 29.44 -6.93 -9.87
CA LEU A 504 28.53 -6.24 -10.77
C LEU A 504 29.30 -5.78 -12.02
N ASP A 505 28.88 -6.27 -13.18
CA ASP A 505 29.29 -5.71 -14.47
C ASP A 505 28.49 -4.42 -14.70
N GLY A 506 29.18 -3.33 -15.07
CA GLY A 506 28.53 -2.06 -15.41
C GLY A 506 28.74 -0.94 -14.39
N ILE A 507 27.78 -0.02 -14.31
CA ILE A 507 27.92 1.24 -13.56
C ILE A 507 27.68 0.99 -12.07
N ALA A 508 28.59 1.40 -11.19
CA ALA A 508 28.40 1.25 -9.74
C ALA A 508 27.20 2.09 -9.25
N TRP A 509 26.41 1.57 -8.30
CA TRP A 509 25.41 2.33 -7.55
C TRP A 509 26.10 2.98 -6.34
N PRO A 510 26.37 4.29 -6.36
CA PRO A 510 27.13 4.95 -5.31
C PRO A 510 26.33 5.04 -4.01
N ARG A 511 27.05 5.03 -2.89
CA ARG A 511 26.49 5.36 -1.58
C ARG A 511 26.03 6.83 -1.57
N PHE A 512 24.83 7.06 -1.08
CA PHE A 512 24.28 8.39 -0.89
C PHE A 512 24.89 9.04 0.36
N ASP A 513 25.43 10.25 0.19
CA ASP A 513 26.13 11.02 1.24
C ASP A 513 25.39 12.31 1.64
N GLY A 514 24.27 12.62 0.98
CA GLY A 514 23.51 13.87 1.15
C GLY A 514 24.17 15.14 0.58
N ASN A 515 25.41 15.07 0.09
CA ASN A 515 26.17 16.18 -0.47
C ASN A 515 26.26 16.07 -1.98
N SER A 516 26.95 15.05 -2.50
CA SER A 516 27.00 14.74 -3.93
C SER A 516 25.62 14.31 -4.44
N SER A 517 24.79 13.77 -3.54
CA SER A 517 23.41 13.36 -3.80
C SER A 517 23.26 12.46 -5.02
N GLN A 518 24.26 11.60 -5.26
CA GLN A 518 24.25 10.67 -6.38
C GLN A 518 23.18 9.60 -6.19
N TYR A 519 22.55 9.21 -7.29
CA TYR A 519 21.50 8.19 -7.31
C TYR A 519 21.57 7.35 -8.58
N TYR A 520 21.08 6.12 -8.49
CA TYR A 520 21.06 5.18 -9.60
C TYR A 520 19.71 5.26 -10.34
N VAL A 521 19.73 5.19 -11.68
CA VAL A 521 18.53 5.22 -12.51
C VAL A 521 18.29 3.85 -13.12
N PHE A 522 17.20 3.20 -12.72
CA PHE A 522 16.73 1.96 -13.35
C PHE A 522 15.98 2.26 -14.64
N THR A 523 16.61 1.97 -15.77
CA THR A 523 16.04 2.08 -17.13
C THR A 523 16.90 1.25 -18.08
N ALA A 524 16.42 0.99 -19.31
CA ALA A 524 17.12 0.17 -20.30
C ALA A 524 18.55 0.68 -20.61
N SER A 525 18.80 1.97 -20.39
CA SER A 525 20.12 2.59 -20.39
C SER A 525 20.47 3.11 -18.99
N PRO A 526 20.93 2.24 -18.08
CA PRO A 526 21.15 2.62 -16.69
C PRO A 526 22.20 3.73 -16.58
N ALA A 527 22.06 4.57 -15.56
CA ALA A 527 22.96 5.68 -15.31
C ALA A 527 23.06 6.01 -13.84
N VAL A 528 24.19 6.61 -13.44
CA VAL A 528 24.29 7.36 -12.20
C VAL A 528 24.12 8.84 -12.54
N ARG A 529 23.24 9.50 -11.79
CA ARG A 529 23.02 10.93 -11.86
C ARG A 529 23.22 11.54 -10.48
N ASP A 530 23.20 12.85 -10.40
CA ASP A 530 23.30 13.59 -9.15
C ASP A 530 22.15 14.61 -9.04
N HIS A 531 21.92 15.10 -7.83
CA HIS A 531 20.99 16.20 -7.55
C HIS A 531 19.55 15.97 -8.05
N LEU A 532 18.98 14.78 -7.79
CA LEU A 532 17.62 14.41 -8.19
C LEU A 532 16.60 15.51 -7.83
N ARG A 533 16.13 16.25 -8.86
CA ARG A 533 15.23 17.41 -8.75
C ARG A 533 15.59 18.37 -7.60
N SER A 534 16.88 18.64 -7.38
CA SER A 534 17.40 19.30 -6.18
C SER A 534 16.72 20.63 -5.82
N ASN A 535 16.40 21.48 -6.81
CA ASN A 535 15.67 22.73 -6.58
C ASN A 535 14.27 22.48 -6.01
N ASN A 536 13.53 21.50 -6.56
CA ASN A 536 12.20 21.13 -6.07
C ASN A 536 12.30 20.47 -4.68
N MET A 537 13.33 19.66 -4.44
CA MET A 537 13.56 19.06 -3.12
C MET A 537 13.88 20.12 -2.06
N ARG A 538 14.66 21.14 -2.41
CA ARG A 538 14.91 22.30 -1.52
C ARG A 538 13.67 23.17 -1.34
N PHE A 539 12.85 23.32 -2.39
CA PHE A 539 11.57 23.99 -2.30
C PHE A 539 10.69 23.33 -1.22
N TRP A 540 10.48 22.00 -1.31
CA TRP A 540 9.64 21.26 -0.36
C TRP A 540 10.27 21.08 1.02
N ASN A 541 11.52 20.65 1.11
CA ASN A 541 12.14 20.29 2.39
C ASN A 541 12.72 21.48 3.16
N HIS A 542 12.72 22.69 2.58
CA HIS A 542 13.31 23.86 3.24
C HIS A 542 12.50 25.16 3.06
N LEU A 543 12.10 25.54 1.84
CA LEU A 543 11.37 26.80 1.65
C LEU A 543 9.94 26.73 2.19
N ILE A 544 9.17 25.70 1.82
CA ILE A 544 7.77 25.55 2.24
C ILE A 544 7.63 25.50 3.78
N PRO A 545 8.43 24.71 4.53
CA PRO A 545 8.39 24.75 6.00
C PRO A 545 8.62 26.14 6.57
N LYS A 546 9.56 26.92 6.02
CA LYS A 546 9.82 28.31 6.46
C LYS A 546 8.67 29.26 6.13
N LEU A 547 8.01 29.07 4.99
CA LEU A 547 6.83 29.85 4.64
C LEU A 547 5.62 29.48 5.51
N ASN A 548 5.50 28.22 5.92
CA ASN A 548 4.42 27.78 6.81
C ASN A 548 4.68 28.11 8.28
N ALA A 549 5.93 28.28 8.71
CA ALA A 549 6.26 28.78 10.02
C ALA A 549 5.72 30.22 10.17
N THR A 550 4.64 30.37 10.92
CA THR A 550 4.22 31.67 11.46
C THR A 550 5.36 32.21 12.32
N GLN A 551 5.77 33.46 12.11
CA GLN A 551 6.56 34.14 13.14
C GLN A 551 5.77 34.03 14.46
N PRO A 552 6.43 33.77 15.61
CA PRO A 552 5.74 33.89 16.88
C PRO A 552 5.21 35.33 16.93
N LEU A 553 3.89 35.47 17.14
CA LEU A 553 3.32 36.74 17.53
C LEU A 553 4.13 37.22 18.73
N SER A 554 4.94 38.27 18.54
CA SER A 554 5.47 39.03 19.67
C SER A 554 4.26 39.39 20.52
N VAL A 555 4.23 38.88 21.75
CA VAL A 555 3.21 39.25 22.74
C VAL A 555 3.38 40.73 23.01
N ALA A 556 2.72 41.56 22.21
CA ALA A 556 2.44 42.93 22.59
C ALA A 556 1.48 42.83 23.76
N THR A 557 1.99 43.15 24.95
CA THR A 557 1.22 43.27 26.18
C THR A 557 0.17 44.37 25.96
N ILE A 558 -1.07 43.98 25.68
CA ILE A 558 -2.19 44.93 25.64
C ILE A 558 -2.94 44.80 26.96
N SER A 559 -2.76 45.83 27.78
CA SER A 559 -3.51 46.08 29.00
C SER A 559 -5.01 46.12 28.72
N THR A 560 -5.75 45.47 29.60
CA THR A 560 -7.21 45.45 29.69
C THR A 560 -7.82 46.85 29.73
N THR A 561 -8.88 47.11 28.95
CA THR A 561 -10.10 47.78 29.42
C THR A 561 -11.30 47.61 28.48
N SER A 562 -12.45 47.35 29.12
CA SER A 562 -13.86 47.59 28.75
C SER A 562 -14.51 46.91 27.54
N SER A 563 -15.56 46.12 27.84
CA SER A 563 -16.78 45.94 27.02
C SER A 563 -17.69 47.18 27.13
N PRO A 564 -18.65 47.46 26.21
CA PRO A 564 -19.85 46.62 26.09
C PRO A 564 -20.55 46.54 24.70
N THR A 565 -21.32 45.44 24.55
CA THR A 565 -22.61 45.29 23.83
C THR A 565 -22.84 45.89 22.44
N THR A 566 -23.18 45.02 21.48
CA THR A 566 -24.31 45.24 20.54
C THR A 566 -24.75 43.91 19.91
N LYS A 567 -26.06 43.65 19.96
CA LYS A 567 -26.75 42.51 19.30
C LYS A 567 -26.84 42.78 17.80
N LEU A 568 -26.64 41.76 16.96
CA LEU A 568 -27.07 41.72 15.55
C LEU A 568 -27.91 40.46 15.28
N PRO A 569 -28.86 40.51 14.32
CA PRO A 569 -29.96 39.55 14.21
C PRO A 569 -29.58 38.29 13.43
N LEU A 570 -30.27 37.19 13.76
CA LEU A 570 -30.30 35.96 12.96
C LEU A 570 -31.04 36.24 11.63
N THR A 571 -30.37 36.07 10.50
CA THR A 571 -31.01 35.82 9.21
C THR A 571 -30.51 34.49 8.66
N THR A 572 -31.44 33.55 8.53
CA THR A 572 -31.28 32.27 7.85
C THR A 572 -31.27 32.51 6.34
N GLN A 573 -30.12 32.31 5.69
CA GLN A 573 -30.08 32.01 4.27
C GLN A 573 -29.53 30.59 4.07
N LEU A 574 -30.39 29.69 3.61
CA LEU A 574 -29.97 28.40 3.06
C LEU A 574 -29.11 28.65 1.82
N SER A 575 -27.98 27.97 1.72
CA SER A 575 -27.09 28.03 0.57
C SER A 575 -27.77 27.52 -0.72
N PRO A 576 -27.44 28.06 -1.91
CA PRO A 576 -27.93 27.57 -3.22
C PRO A 576 -27.71 26.07 -3.46
N LEU A 577 -26.70 25.47 -2.82
CA LEU A 577 -26.36 24.05 -2.89
C LEU A 577 -27.49 23.11 -2.41
N LEU A 578 -28.31 23.55 -1.45
CA LEU A 578 -29.44 22.77 -0.93
C LEU A 578 -30.62 22.74 -1.92
N GLN A 579 -30.72 23.75 -2.78
CA GLN A 579 -31.80 23.87 -3.77
C GLN A 579 -31.52 23.00 -5.01
N GLU A 580 -30.24 22.85 -5.39
CA GLU A 580 -29.81 21.88 -6.42
C GLU A 580 -29.98 20.42 -5.96
N LEU A 581 -29.65 20.11 -4.70
CA LEU A 581 -29.84 18.76 -4.13
C LEU A 581 -31.31 18.31 -4.14
N HIS A 582 -32.26 19.24 -4.00
CA HIS A 582 -33.70 18.94 -4.10
C HIS A 582 -34.15 18.63 -5.53
N THR A 583 -33.60 19.31 -6.53
CA THR A 583 -33.94 19.09 -7.95
C THR A 583 -33.41 17.74 -8.45
N TYR A 584 -32.19 17.35 -8.06
CA TYR A 584 -31.64 16.02 -8.38
C TYR A 584 -32.40 14.89 -7.68
N ARG A 585 -32.83 15.08 -6.43
CA ARG A 585 -33.68 14.11 -5.72
C ARG A 585 -35.03 13.94 -6.43
N LEU A 586 -35.66 15.02 -6.87
CA LEU A 586 -36.93 14.95 -7.58
C LEU A 586 -36.78 14.22 -8.93
N ALA A 587 -35.72 14.51 -9.69
CA ALA A 587 -35.43 13.82 -10.94
C ALA A 587 -35.14 12.31 -10.74
N LEU A 588 -34.46 11.94 -9.65
CA LEU A 588 -34.21 10.55 -9.30
C LEU A 588 -35.51 9.81 -8.93
N TRP A 589 -36.41 10.43 -8.17
CA TRP A 589 -37.70 9.83 -7.84
C TRP A 589 -38.63 9.70 -9.04
N ILE A 590 -38.61 10.67 -9.96
CA ILE A 590 -39.39 10.60 -11.22
C ILE A 590 -38.86 9.46 -12.11
N THR A 591 -37.54 9.30 -12.23
CA THR A 591 -36.94 8.24 -13.06
C THR A 591 -37.16 6.84 -12.45
N LEU A 592 -37.05 6.69 -11.14
CA LEU A 592 -37.39 5.45 -10.43
C LEU A 592 -38.90 5.13 -10.54
N GLY A 593 -39.76 6.15 -10.43
CA GLY A 593 -41.20 6.01 -10.62
C GLY A 593 -41.56 5.56 -12.04
N ALA A 594 -40.94 6.14 -13.07
CA ALA A 594 -41.14 5.76 -14.46
C ALA A 594 -40.64 4.33 -14.74
N ALA A 595 -39.50 3.93 -14.17
CA ALA A 595 -38.97 2.57 -14.30
C ALA A 595 -39.90 1.52 -13.64
N CYS A 596 -40.40 1.81 -12.44
CA CYS A 596 -41.40 0.96 -11.77
C CYS A 596 -42.70 0.85 -12.57
N PHE A 597 -43.20 1.97 -13.13
CA PHE A 597 -44.41 1.97 -13.95
C PHE A 597 -44.24 1.12 -15.22
N LEU A 598 -43.11 1.23 -15.92
CA LEU A 598 -42.80 0.41 -17.10
C LEU A 598 -42.66 -1.08 -16.76
N ALA A 599 -42.08 -1.42 -15.60
CA ALA A 599 -41.99 -2.79 -15.14
C ALA A 599 -43.39 -3.39 -14.86
N ILE A 600 -44.27 -2.63 -14.21
CA ILE A 600 -45.67 -3.04 -13.96
C ILE A 600 -46.44 -3.22 -15.27
N LEU A 601 -46.29 -2.29 -16.23
CA LEU A 601 -46.92 -2.39 -17.55
C LEU A 601 -46.45 -3.63 -18.31
N SER A 602 -45.15 -3.93 -18.25
CA SER A 602 -44.57 -5.14 -18.86
C SER A 602 -45.13 -6.41 -18.24
N LEU A 603 -45.33 -6.42 -16.91
CA LEU A 603 -45.93 -7.55 -16.20
C LEU A 603 -47.41 -7.76 -16.59
N ILE A 604 -48.18 -6.68 -16.68
CA ILE A 604 -49.60 -6.70 -17.09
C ILE A 604 -49.72 -7.20 -18.53
N LEU A 605 -48.89 -6.69 -19.44
CA LEU A 605 -48.82 -7.16 -20.84
C LEU A 605 -48.48 -8.65 -20.91
N GLY A 606 -47.50 -9.12 -20.11
CA GLY A 606 -47.18 -10.55 -20.01
C GLY A 606 -48.35 -11.42 -19.56
N ILE A 607 -49.11 -10.95 -18.56
CA ILE A 607 -50.31 -11.65 -18.06
C ILE A 607 -51.43 -11.65 -19.12
N MET A 608 -51.63 -10.55 -19.85
CA MET A 608 -52.61 -10.49 -20.94
C MET A 608 -52.26 -11.43 -22.09
N VAL A 609 -50.99 -11.47 -22.51
CA VAL A 609 -50.52 -12.39 -23.55
C VAL A 609 -50.69 -13.85 -23.12
N ALA A 610 -50.40 -14.18 -21.86
CA ALA A 610 -50.62 -15.52 -21.31
C ALA A 610 -52.11 -15.91 -21.30
N LYS A 611 -53.02 -14.98 -21.02
CA LYS A 611 -54.48 -15.19 -21.09
C LYS A 611 -55.00 -15.39 -22.51
N ILE A 612 -54.43 -14.71 -23.50
CA ILE A 612 -54.80 -14.88 -24.92
C ILE A 612 -54.33 -16.24 -25.44
N ARG A 613 -53.14 -16.69 -25.01
CA ARG A 613 -52.56 -17.98 -25.42
C ARG A 613 -53.29 -19.21 -24.84
N ASN A 614 -54.02 -19.03 -23.74
CA ASN A 614 -54.77 -20.09 -23.04
C ASN A 614 -56.29 -20.09 -23.33
N ARG A 615 -56.77 -19.41 -24.37
CA ARG A 615 -58.16 -19.59 -24.82
C ARG A 615 -58.28 -20.89 -25.64
N PRO A 616 -59.07 -21.88 -25.21
CA PRO A 616 -59.35 -23.05 -26.04
C PRO A 616 -60.18 -22.62 -27.26
N MET A 617 -59.74 -23.04 -28.46
CA MET A 617 -60.54 -22.92 -29.67
C MET A 617 -61.82 -23.74 -29.48
N LYS A 618 -62.97 -23.07 -29.40
CA LYS A 618 -64.26 -23.72 -29.60
C LYS A 618 -64.49 -23.83 -31.11
N SER A 619 -64.57 -25.07 -31.60
CA SER A 619 -65.27 -25.45 -32.83
C SER A 619 -66.76 -25.17 -32.70
#